data_AF-A0A1I1GME8-F1
#
_entry.id   AF-A0A1I1GME8-F1
#
_cell.length_a   1.000
_cell.length_b   1.000
_cell.length_c   1.000
_cell.angle_alpha   90.00
_cell.angle_beta   90.00
_cell.angle_gamma   90.00
#
_symmetry.space_group_name_H-M   'P 1'
#
loop_
_entity.id
_entity.type
_entity.pdbx_description
1 polymer ?
#
loop_
_entity_poly.entity_id
_entity_poly.type
_entity_poly.pdbx_seq_one_letter_code
_entity_poly.pdbx_strand_id
1 'polypeptide(L)' 'MNNNKKEIELANELTHNVNDALNRKIEERFRAALFLADPSLNMDTVIVISNVENDNELTVDGVDDDTIDKAMVIFEAEQ' A
#
# COMPACT_ATOMS: atom_id res chain seq x y z
N MET A 1 22.97 29.23 -10.31
CA MET A 1 21.70 28.65 -10.82
C MET A 1 21.69 27.13 -10.91
N ASN A 2 22.84 26.42 -10.87
CA ASN A 2 22.87 24.94 -10.86
C ASN A 2 22.48 24.29 -9.52
N ASN A 3 22.62 25.00 -8.39
CA ASN A 3 22.34 24.42 -7.06
C ASN A 3 20.83 24.20 -6.85
N ASN A 4 19.98 25.15 -7.25
CA ASN A 4 18.52 25.02 -7.11
C ASN A 4 17.93 23.83 -7.90
N LYS A 5 18.51 23.46 -9.05
CA LYS A 5 18.02 22.31 -9.84
C LYS A 5 18.31 20.98 -9.12
N LYS A 6 19.52 20.84 -8.57
CA LYS A 6 19.92 19.65 -7.81
C LYS A 6 19.12 19.48 -6.53
N GLU A 7 18.78 20.59 -5.85
CA GLU A 7 17.95 20.54 -4.64
C GLU A 7 16.51 20.10 -4.93
N ILE A 8 15.92 20.54 -6.05
CA ILE A 8 14.59 20.11 -6.48
C ILE A 8 14.59 18.63 -6.89
N GLU A 9 15.61 18.20 -7.64
CA GLU A 9 15.77 16.78 -8.02
C GLU A 9 15.91 15.88 -6.78
N LEU A 10 16.73 16.29 -5.81
CA LEU A 10 16.91 15.55 -4.56
C LEU A 10 15.62 15.52 -3.73
N ALA A 11 14.89 16.63 -3.63
CA ALA A 11 13.61 16.67 -2.90
C ALA A 11 12.56 15.75 -3.52
N ASN A 12 12.49 15.71 -4.86
CA ASN A 12 11.58 14.82 -5.58
C ASN A 12 11.94 13.34 -5.37
N GLU A 13 13.22 13.00 -5.46
CA GLU A 13 13.71 11.63 -5.23
C GLU A 13 13.42 11.18 -3.79
N LEU A 14 13.66 12.05 -2.80
CA LEU A 14 13.34 11.75 -1.40
C LEU A 14 11.85 11.54 -1.20
N THR A 15 11.00 12.36 -1.81
CA THR A 15 9.55 12.25 -1.71
C THR A 15 9.07 10.92 -2.30
N HIS A 16 9.55 10.58 -3.50
CA HIS A 16 9.23 9.31 -4.16
C HIS A 16 9.66 8.10 -3.32
N ASN A 17 10.88 8.11 -2.78
CA ASN A 17 11.38 7.04 -1.91
C ASN A 17 10.55 6.86 -0.63
N VAL A 18 10.11 7.97 -0.03
CA VAL A 18 9.23 7.93 1.14
C VAL A 18 7.87 7.34 0.78
N ASN A 19 7.28 7.78 -0.34
CA ASN A 19 5.99 7.28 -0.80
C ASN A 19 6.05 5.79 -1.16
N ASP A 20 7.10 5.35 -1.84
CA ASP A 20 7.36 3.93 -2.12
C ASP A 20 7.44 3.10 -0.84
N ALA A 21 8.13 3.61 0.18
CA ALA A 21 8.25 2.91 1.47
C ALA A 21 6.90 2.84 2.20
N LEU A 22 6.10 3.91 2.13
CA LEU A 22 4.76 3.95 2.72
C LEU A 22 3.81 3.00 1.99
N ASN A 23 3.79 3.02 0.66
CA ASN A 23 2.99 2.12 -0.17
C ASN A 23 3.27 0.66 0.18
N ARG A 24 4.55 0.25 0.18
CA ARG A 24 4.94 -1.13 0.54
C ARG A 24 4.46 -1.51 1.93
N LYS A 25 4.59 -0.61 2.91
CA LYS A 25 4.15 -0.88 4.28
C LYS A 25 2.63 -1.06 4.37
N ILE A 26 1.86 -0.26 3.63
CA ILE A 26 0.40 -0.39 3.55
C ILE A 26 0.03 -1.71 2.89
N GLU A 27 0.66 -2.03 1.76
CA GLU A 27 0.43 -3.28 1.03
C GLU A 27 0.73 -4.52 1.89
N GLU A 28 1.86 -4.54 2.61
CA GLU A 28 2.24 -5.63 3.52
C GLU A 28 1.24 -5.81 4.66
N ARG A 29 0.81 -4.71 5.28
CA ARG A 29 -0.19 -4.74 6.36
C ARG A 29 -1.55 -5.21 5.87
N PHE A 30 -1.99 -4.73 4.70
CA PHE A 30 -3.27 -5.15 4.14
C PHE A 30 -3.24 -6.62 3.69
N ARG A 31 -2.11 -7.09 3.15
CA ARG A 31 -1.88 -8.52 2.89
C ARG A 31 -1.96 -9.36 4.17
N ALA A 32 -1.43 -8.89 5.29
CA ALA A 32 -1.57 -9.56 6.58
C ALA A 32 -3.03 -9.60 7.04
N ALA A 33 -3.77 -8.50 6.89
CA ALA A 33 -5.20 -8.44 7.21
C ALA A 33 -6.03 -9.40 6.34
N LEU A 34 -5.72 -9.52 5.05
CA LEU A 34 -6.34 -10.49 4.15
C LEU A 34 -6.10 -11.93 4.61
N PHE A 35 -4.87 -12.26 5.01
CA PHE A 35 -4.56 -13.58 5.55
C PHE A 35 -5.28 -13.88 6.88
N LEU A 36 -5.49 -12.87 7.72
CA LEU A 36 -6.27 -13.02 8.96
C LEU A 36 -7.77 -13.17 8.68
N ALA A 37 -8.28 -12.50 7.65
CA ALA A 37 -9.68 -12.60 7.23
C ALA A 37 -9.99 -13.97 6.60
N ASP A 38 -9.09 -14.49 5.78
CA ASP A 38 -9.14 -15.84 5.22
C ASP A 38 -7.74 -16.48 5.14
N PRO A 39 -7.38 -17.35 6.10
CA PRO A 39 -6.10 -18.06 6.08
C PRO A 39 -5.95 -19.08 4.94
N SER A 40 -7.04 -19.43 4.24
CA SER A 40 -7.02 -20.37 3.11
C SER A 40 -6.75 -19.69 1.75
N LEU A 41 -6.70 -18.36 1.73
CA LEU A 41 -6.46 -17.55 0.54
C LEU A 41 -5.07 -17.83 -0.06
N ASN A 42 -5.02 -18.03 -1.37
CA ASN A 42 -3.74 -18.14 -2.09
C ASN A 42 -3.12 -16.76 -2.30
N MET A 43 -2.29 -16.30 -1.36
CA MET A 43 -1.68 -14.98 -1.39
C MET A 43 -0.77 -14.71 -2.61
N ASP A 44 -0.33 -15.74 -3.33
CA ASP A 44 0.45 -15.60 -4.55
C ASP A 44 -0.36 -15.06 -5.73
N THR A 45 -1.69 -15.24 -5.70
CA THR A 45 -2.60 -14.73 -6.75
C THR A 45 -3.20 -13.38 -6.40
N VAL A 46 -2.96 -12.87 -5.19
CA VAL A 46 -3.54 -11.62 -4.70
C VAL A 46 -2.66 -10.44 -5.08
N ILE A 47 -3.29 -9.42 -5.64
CA ILE A 47 -2.66 -8.14 -5.95
C ILE A 47 -3.15 -7.12 -4.93
N VAL A 48 -2.22 -6.42 -4.29
CA VAL A 48 -2.50 -5.28 -3.41
C VAL A 48 -1.55 -4.18 -3.84
N ILE A 49 -2.10 -3.03 -4.23
CA ILE A 49 -1.35 -1.86 -4.67
C ILE A 49 -1.83 -0.66 -3.87
N SER A 50 -0.93 0.00 -3.16
CA SER A 50 -1.21 1.26 -2.47
C SER A 50 -0.65 2.43 -3.25
N ASN A 51 -1.39 3.54 -3.27
CA ASN A 51 -0.97 4.78 -3.89
C ASN A 51 -1.24 5.97 -2.95
N VAL A 52 -0.29 6.19 -2.03
CA VAL A 52 -0.32 7.34 -1.10
C VAL A 52 -0.24 8.70 -1.80
N GLU A 53 0.32 8.76 -3.01
CA GLU A 53 0.35 9.99 -3.81
C GLU A 53 -1.02 10.33 -4.41
N ASN A 54 -1.88 9.33 -4.60
CA ASN A 54 -3.23 9.47 -5.14
C ASN A 54 -4.29 9.26 -4.06
N ASP A 55 -4.39 10.21 -3.13
CA ASP A 55 -5.41 10.23 -2.06
C ASP A 55 -5.49 8.95 -1.19
N ASN A 56 -4.37 8.24 -1.03
CA ASN A 56 -4.28 6.96 -0.33
C ASN A 56 -5.16 5.86 -0.94
N GLU A 57 -5.26 5.83 -2.26
CA GLU A 57 -5.96 4.76 -2.97
C GLU A 57 -5.33 3.39 -2.66
N LEU A 58 -6.18 2.38 -2.46
CA LEU A 58 -5.80 0.99 -2.27
C LEU A 58 -6.59 0.13 -3.24
N THR A 59 -5.87 -0.54 -4.14
CA THR A 59 -6.46 -1.44 -5.14
C THR A 59 -6.14 -2.88 -4.76
N VAL A 60 -7.17 -3.72 -4.71
CA VAL A 60 -7.08 -5.13 -4.36
C VAL A 60 -7.74 -5.96 -5.45
N ASP A 61 -7.09 -7.02 -5.89
CA ASP A 61 -7.60 -7.94 -6.90
C ASP A 61 -7.20 -9.40 -6.59
N GLY A 62 -7.94 -10.35 -7.14
CA GLY A 62 -7.75 -11.79 -6.90
C GLY A 62 -8.38 -12.30 -5.60
N VAL A 63 -9.27 -11.52 -4.98
CA VAL A 63 -9.97 -11.82 -3.72
C VAL A 63 -11.44 -11.43 -3.86
N ASP A 64 -12.35 -12.13 -3.18
CA ASP A 64 -13.76 -11.76 -3.12
C ASP A 64 -14.01 -10.54 -2.21
N ASP A 65 -15.06 -9.78 -2.53
CA ASP A 65 -15.41 -8.54 -1.83
C ASP A 65 -15.66 -8.76 -0.32
N ASP A 66 -16.26 -9.88 0.08
CA ASP A 66 -16.53 -10.17 1.50
C ASP A 66 -15.23 -10.32 2.31
N THR A 67 -14.20 -10.92 1.72
CA THR A 67 -12.87 -11.05 2.33
C THR A 67 -12.15 -9.70 2.36
N ILE A 68 -12.29 -8.88 1.31
CA ILE A 68 -11.75 -7.50 1.28
C ILE A 68 -12.36 -6.65 2.40
N ASP A 69 -13.69 -6.68 2.57
CA ASP A 69 -14.39 -5.92 3.60
C ASP A 69 -13.93 -6.31 5.01
N LYS A 70 -13.78 -7.60 5.28
CA LYS A 70 -13.23 -8.10 6.56
C LYS A 70 -11.81 -7.65 6.79
N ALA A 71 -10.96 -7.74 5.76
CA ALA A 71 -9.58 -7.31 5.83
C ALA A 71 -9.49 -5.79 6.09
N MET A 72 -10.36 -4.99 5.49
CA MET A 72 -10.44 -3.55 5.75
C MET A 72 -10.73 -3.24 7.22
N VAL A 73 -11.71 -3.92 7.83
CA VAL A 73 -12.03 -3.75 9.26
C VAL A 73 -10.82 -4.09 10.15
N ILE A 74 -10.10 -5.18 9.84
CA ILE A 74 -8.89 -5.58 10.58
C ILE A 74 -7.79 -4.53 10.40
N PHE A 75 -7.56 -4.10 9.16
CA PHE A 75 -6.53 -3.13 8.80
C PHE A 75 -6.73 -1.77 9.47
N GLU A 76 -7.97 -1.28 9.54
CA GLU A 76 -8.33 -0.04 10.22
C GLU A 76 -8.21 -0.14 11.74
N ALA A 77 -8.47 -1.31 12.33
CA ALA A 77 -8.35 -1.53 13.77
C ALA A 77 -6.90 -1.58 14.28
N GLU A 78 -5.93 -1.79 13.39
CA GLU A 78 -4.49 -1.77 13.71
C GLU A 78 -3.85 -0.36 13.58
N GLN A 79 -4.64 0.68 13.32
CA GLN A 79 -4.17 2.08 13.27
C GLN A 79 -4.29 2.77 14.63
#